data_AF-A0A7W8S122-F1
#
_entry.id   AF-A0A7W8S122-F1
#
_cell.length_a   1.000
_cell.length_b   1.000
_cell.length_c   1.000
_cell.angle_alpha   90.00
_cell.angle_beta   90.00
_cell.angle_gamma   90.00
#
_symmetry.space_group_name_H-M   'P 1'
#
loop_
_entity.id
_entity.type
_entity.pdbx_description
1 polymer ?
#
loop_
_entity_poly.entity_id
_entity_poly.type
_entity_poly.pdbx_seq_one_letter_code
_entity_poly.pdbx_strand_id
1 'polypeptide(L)'
;MNTNPFAMRPDRRRRLPEQKGGRRLEAVIASLIGFVGLCFVVQLALARPDWHAALAGTAPSLELIRSAGMLWLAAGIVGATVMPHNLYLHSALVKHHAPDSSDAQIKAALHVVNLDTFGSLAFAFVINAALLIVAAAVFYASGHRDVTDLADAHRLIAPLVGSRWAGILFATALLACGLSATVTGTLAGQTVMEGFLRLRLPRWKRALLTRALAIGPALLAVGVFGQHGSNQLLVASQVVLSLQLPLAVVPLIRCASDAALMRGWRVHGVPLVLSWLSAACIIALNGALMWQLATSA
;
A
#
# COMPACT_ATOMS: atom_id res chain seq x y z
N MET A 1 -6.83 50.80 -21.46
CA MET A 1 -7.75 50.41 -20.36
C MET A 1 -8.49 49.15 -20.77
N ASN A 2 -8.05 47.99 -20.31
CA ASN A 2 -8.88 46.78 -20.27
C ASN A 2 -8.36 45.91 -19.12
N THR A 3 -8.96 46.10 -17.95
CA THR A 3 -8.65 45.42 -16.70
C THR A 3 -9.28 44.04 -16.72
N ASN A 4 -8.47 43.00 -16.86
CA ASN A 4 -8.91 41.61 -16.73
C ASN A 4 -9.01 41.27 -15.23
N PRO A 5 -10.21 41.07 -14.64
CA PRO A 5 -10.38 40.93 -13.19
C PRO A 5 -10.10 39.50 -12.66
N PHE A 6 -9.67 38.58 -13.52
CA PHE A 6 -9.40 37.16 -13.16
C PHE A 6 -7.93 36.73 -13.32
N ALA A 7 -6.98 37.68 -13.30
CA ALA A 7 -5.57 37.35 -13.13
C ALA A 7 -5.35 36.81 -11.70
N MET A 8 -5.54 35.50 -11.55
CA MET A 8 -5.24 34.74 -10.34
C MET A 8 -3.73 34.86 -10.08
N ARG A 9 -3.33 35.90 -9.35
CA ARG A 9 -1.97 36.06 -8.85
C ARG A 9 -1.67 34.83 -7.99
N PRO A 10 -0.59 34.08 -8.25
CA PRO A 10 -0.17 33.04 -7.33
C PRO A 10 0.21 33.72 -6.03
N ASP A 11 -0.61 33.54 -5.00
CA ASP A 11 -0.40 34.09 -3.67
C ASP A 11 0.86 33.43 -3.06
N ARG A 12 2.02 34.03 -3.37
CA ARG A 12 3.34 33.64 -2.86
C ARG A 12 3.50 33.91 -1.35
N ARG A 13 2.46 34.38 -0.64
CA ARG A 13 2.52 34.81 0.77
C ARG A 13 1.64 34.00 1.73
N ARG A 14 1.45 32.70 1.48
CA ARG A 14 1.00 31.74 2.52
C ARG A 14 1.86 30.48 2.59
N ARG A 15 3.18 30.63 2.78
CA ARG A 15 3.97 29.56 3.40
C ARG A 15 3.77 29.64 4.92
N LEU A 16 2.64 29.10 5.38
CA LEU A 16 2.33 28.99 6.81
C LEU A 16 3.41 28.14 7.53
N PRO A 17 3.72 28.44 8.80
CA PRO A 17 4.61 27.61 9.64
C PRO A 17 4.17 26.14 9.78
N GLU A 18 2.95 25.79 9.37
CA GLU A 18 2.41 24.42 9.30
C GLU A 18 3.25 23.45 8.44
N GLN A 19 3.89 23.92 7.36
CA GLN A 19 4.71 23.05 6.50
C GLN A 19 6.02 22.57 7.16
N LYS A 20 6.55 23.33 8.13
CA LYS A 20 7.78 22.93 8.86
C LYS A 20 7.49 21.91 9.95
N GLY A 21 6.32 21.98 10.59
CA GLY A 21 5.86 20.99 11.58
C GLY A 21 5.56 19.63 10.94
N GLY A 22 4.87 19.64 9.79
CA GLY A 22 4.54 18.42 9.04
C GLY A 22 5.77 17.61 8.59
N ARG A 23 6.78 18.28 8.02
CA ARG A 23 8.02 17.60 7.56
C ARG A 23 8.82 16.97 8.71
N ARG A 24 8.78 17.55 9.91
CA ARG A 24 9.44 16.98 11.09
C ARG A 24 8.70 15.75 11.58
N LEU A 25 7.37 15.82 11.67
CA LEU A 25 6.54 14.67 12.06
C LEU A 25 6.68 13.52 11.06
N GLU A 26 6.61 13.81 9.76
CA GLU A 26 6.79 12.83 8.69
C GLU A 26 8.17 12.15 8.76
N ALA A 27 9.23 12.93 8.99
CA ALA A 27 10.58 12.37 9.19
C ALA A 27 10.68 11.48 10.43
N VAL A 28 10.01 11.83 11.53
CA VAL A 28 9.96 11.00 12.75
C VAL A 28 9.17 9.71 12.52
N ILE A 29 8.04 9.78 11.81
CA ILE A 29 7.25 8.60 11.45
C ILE A 29 8.06 7.68 10.53
N ALA A 30 8.67 8.25 9.49
CA ALA A 30 9.49 7.51 8.54
C ALA A 30 10.72 6.88 9.21
N SER A 31 11.39 7.60 10.13
CA SER A 31 12.52 7.04 10.87
C SER A 31 12.10 5.93 11.82
N LEU A 32 10.93 6.04 12.47
CA LEU A 32 10.40 5.00 13.34
C LEU A 32 10.02 3.73 12.55
N ILE A 33 9.29 3.89 11.44
CA ILE A 33 8.94 2.76 10.56
C ILE A 33 10.21 2.13 9.97
N GLY A 34 11.16 2.95 9.52
CA GLY A 34 12.45 2.49 9.01
C GLY A 34 13.26 1.73 10.07
N PHE A 35 13.24 2.19 11.32
CA PHE A 35 13.90 1.50 12.45
C PHE A 35 13.27 0.13 12.73
N VAL A 36 11.95 0.05 12.80
CA VAL A 36 11.24 -1.24 13.00
C VAL A 36 11.47 -2.19 11.81
N GLY A 37 11.42 -1.67 10.58
CA GLY A 37 11.75 -2.43 9.37
C GLY A 37 13.19 -2.96 9.40
N LEU A 38 14.15 -2.13 9.80
CA LEU A 38 15.55 -2.52 9.96
C LEU A 38 15.71 -3.61 11.03
N CYS A 39 14.97 -3.55 12.14
CA CYS A 39 14.97 -4.62 13.13
C CYS A 39 14.58 -5.95 12.49
N PHE A 40 13.52 -6.01 11.68
CA PHE A 40 13.14 -7.24 10.97
C PHE A 40 14.24 -7.74 10.02
N VAL A 41 14.91 -6.86 9.29
CA VAL A 41 16.02 -7.23 8.40
C VAL A 41 17.23 -7.76 9.18
N VAL A 42 17.58 -7.13 10.30
CA VAL A 42 18.67 -7.59 11.17
C VAL A 42 18.31 -8.96 11.78
N GLN A 43 17.06 -9.16 12.18
CA GLN A 43 16.62 -10.47 12.67
C GLN A 43 16.67 -11.55 11.61
N LEU A 44 16.32 -11.23 10.37
CA LEU A 44 16.48 -12.16 9.26
C LEU A 44 17.95 -12.60 9.13
N ALA A 45 18.89 -11.65 9.24
CA ALA A 45 20.31 -11.97 9.19
C ALA A 45 20.78 -12.83 10.38
N LEU A 46 20.23 -12.60 11.58
CA LEU A 46 20.57 -13.36 12.79
C LEU A 46 19.90 -14.73 12.85
N ALA A 47 18.68 -14.88 12.32
CA ALA A 47 17.92 -16.12 12.31
C ALA A 47 18.57 -17.20 11.44
N ARG A 48 19.52 -16.83 10.56
CA ARG A 48 20.19 -17.72 9.60
C ARG A 48 19.20 -18.66 8.90
N PRO A 49 18.19 -18.11 8.19
CA PRO A 49 17.22 -18.93 7.49
C PRO A 49 17.93 -19.77 6.41
N ASP A 50 17.34 -20.91 6.08
CA ASP A 50 17.74 -21.64 4.90
C ASP A 50 17.37 -20.82 3.65
N TRP A 51 18.37 -20.15 3.08
CA TRP A 51 18.22 -19.34 1.88
C TRP A 51 17.83 -20.16 0.66
N HIS A 52 18.22 -21.45 0.61
CA HIS A 52 17.79 -22.31 -0.48
C HIS A 52 16.29 -22.57 -0.39
N ALA A 53 15.77 -22.89 0.80
CA ALA A 53 14.34 -23.03 1.01
C ALA A 53 13.57 -21.72 0.78
N ALA A 54 14.11 -20.58 1.22
CA ALA A 54 13.49 -19.27 1.01
C ALA A 54 13.41 -18.90 -0.49
N LEU A 55 14.47 -19.17 -1.25
CA LEU A 55 14.49 -18.95 -2.70
C LEU A 55 13.62 -19.97 -3.44
N ALA A 56 13.60 -21.23 -3.02
CA ALA A 56 12.71 -22.23 -3.57
C ALA A 56 11.22 -21.84 -3.37
N GLY A 57 10.90 -21.20 -2.25
CA GLY A 57 9.56 -20.66 -1.97
C GLY A 57 9.13 -19.50 -2.88
N THR A 58 10.04 -18.92 -3.67
CA THR A 58 9.67 -17.93 -4.70
C THR A 58 9.08 -18.57 -5.95
N ALA A 59 9.28 -19.88 -6.13
CA ALA A 59 8.70 -20.60 -7.25
C ALA A 59 7.19 -20.79 -7.03
N PRO A 60 6.35 -20.54 -8.04
CA PRO A 60 4.90 -20.72 -7.92
C PRO A 60 4.57 -22.20 -7.69
N SER A 61 3.94 -22.51 -6.56
CA SER A 61 3.48 -23.86 -6.23
C SER A 61 2.02 -24.06 -6.67
N LEU A 62 1.69 -25.25 -7.17
CA LEU A 62 0.30 -25.61 -7.48
C LEU A 62 -0.58 -25.66 -6.21
N GLU A 63 0.03 -25.81 -5.04
CA GLU A 63 -0.64 -25.78 -3.74
C GLU A 63 -1.24 -24.40 -3.41
N LEU A 64 -0.63 -23.33 -3.91
CA LEU A 64 -1.15 -21.96 -3.78
C LEU A 64 -2.58 -21.84 -4.33
N ILE A 65 -2.86 -22.52 -5.45
CA ILE A 65 -4.15 -22.47 -6.13
C ILE A 65 -5.11 -23.53 -5.59
N ARG A 66 -4.60 -24.59 -4.94
CA ARG A 66 -5.45 -25.68 -4.40
C ARG A 66 -5.94 -25.42 -2.98
N SER A 67 -5.16 -24.69 -2.17
CA SER A 67 -5.50 -24.44 -0.78
C SER A 67 -6.18 -23.08 -0.60
N ALA A 68 -7.43 -23.08 -0.13
CA ALA A 68 -8.23 -21.87 0.03
C ALA A 68 -7.58 -20.85 0.99
N GLY A 69 -6.94 -21.33 2.06
CA GLY A 69 -6.22 -20.47 3.01
C GLY A 69 -5.01 -19.76 2.40
N MET A 70 -4.20 -20.44 1.59
CA MET A 70 -3.03 -19.80 0.96
C MET A 70 -3.45 -18.83 -0.13
N LEU A 71 -4.46 -19.16 -0.93
CA LEU A 71 -4.97 -18.27 -1.97
C LEU A 71 -5.55 -16.98 -1.36
N TRP A 72 -6.29 -17.10 -0.25
CA TRP A 72 -6.82 -15.97 0.49
C TRP A 72 -5.71 -15.04 1.02
N LEU A 73 -4.68 -15.62 1.65
CA LEU A 73 -3.54 -14.84 2.14
C LEU A 73 -2.74 -14.22 0.99
N ALA A 74 -2.53 -14.93 -0.11
CA ALA A 74 -1.83 -14.43 -1.29
C ALA A 74 -2.57 -13.25 -1.93
N ALA A 75 -3.90 -13.35 -2.11
CA ALA A 75 -4.72 -12.23 -2.56
C ALA A 75 -4.66 -11.06 -1.57
N GLY A 76 -4.69 -11.34 -0.26
CA GLY A 76 -4.50 -10.32 0.78
C GLY A 76 -3.16 -9.59 0.65
N ILE A 77 -2.05 -10.31 0.43
CA ILE A 77 -0.71 -9.74 0.23
C ILE A 77 -0.68 -8.87 -1.05
N VAL A 78 -1.26 -9.36 -2.15
CA VAL A 78 -1.35 -8.59 -3.41
C VAL A 78 -2.16 -7.31 -3.23
N GLY A 79 -3.32 -7.38 -2.58
CA GLY A 79 -4.16 -6.21 -2.32
C GLY A 79 -3.53 -5.21 -1.35
N ALA A 80 -2.83 -5.70 -0.33
CA ALA A 80 -2.13 -4.86 0.64
C ALA A 80 -0.92 -4.13 0.04
N THR A 81 -0.22 -4.77 -0.90
CA THR A 81 0.97 -4.19 -1.54
C THR A 81 0.62 -3.27 -2.71
N VAL A 82 -0.33 -3.68 -3.56
CA VAL A 82 -0.77 -2.90 -4.72
C VAL A 82 -2.11 -2.26 -4.41
N MET A 83 -2.05 -1.11 -3.74
CA MET A 83 -3.24 -0.40 -3.30
C MET A 83 -3.87 0.44 -4.44
N PRO A 84 -5.13 0.21 -4.83
CA PRO A 84 -5.76 0.92 -5.96
C PRO A 84 -5.80 2.45 -5.76
N HIS A 85 -5.97 2.90 -4.52
CA HIS A 85 -6.02 4.33 -4.20
C HIS A 85 -4.68 5.04 -4.42
N ASN A 86 -3.55 4.34 -4.29
CA ASN A 86 -2.23 4.89 -4.58
C ASN A 86 -2.03 5.13 -6.08
N LEU A 87 -2.63 4.31 -6.95
CA LEU A 87 -2.60 4.52 -8.40
C LEU A 87 -3.25 5.87 -8.77
N TYR A 88 -4.40 6.17 -8.18
CA TYR A 88 -5.08 7.46 -8.39
C TYR A 88 -4.32 8.63 -7.76
N LEU A 89 -3.82 8.45 -6.53
CA LEU A 89 -3.10 9.50 -5.82
C LEU A 89 -1.78 9.88 -6.50
N HIS A 90 -0.94 8.90 -6.86
CA HIS A 90 0.33 9.14 -7.54
C HIS A 90 0.10 9.83 -8.90
N SER A 91 -0.94 9.41 -9.63
CA SER A 91 -1.34 10.05 -10.90
C SER A 91 -1.78 11.51 -10.73
N ALA A 92 -2.30 11.90 -9.55
CA ALA A 92 -2.65 13.29 -9.25
C ALA A 92 -1.43 14.10 -8.78
N LEU A 93 -0.58 13.52 -7.93
CA LEU A 93 0.59 14.20 -7.35
C LEU A 93 1.70 14.46 -8.37
N VAL A 94 1.86 13.60 -9.37
CA VAL A 94 2.88 13.79 -10.41
C VAL A 94 2.68 15.09 -11.20
N LYS A 95 1.45 15.61 -11.28
CA LYS A 95 1.16 16.90 -11.96
C LYS A 95 1.90 18.09 -11.34
N HIS A 96 2.24 18.02 -10.06
CA HIS A 96 3.03 19.07 -9.41
C HIS A 96 4.51 19.09 -9.85
N HIS A 97 5.02 17.97 -10.38
CA HIS A 97 6.40 17.85 -10.85
C HIS A 97 6.58 18.35 -12.30
N ALA A 98 5.50 18.44 -13.08
CA ALA A 98 5.51 18.92 -14.46
C ALA A 98 4.34 19.89 -14.74
N PRO A 99 4.33 21.09 -14.11
CA PRO A 99 3.22 22.03 -14.23
C PRO A 99 3.01 22.56 -15.66
N ASP A 100 4.08 22.73 -16.44
CA ASP A 100 3.99 23.26 -17.81
C ASP A 100 3.85 22.15 -18.86
N SER A 101 3.88 20.87 -18.42
CA SER A 101 3.78 19.69 -19.29
C SER A 101 4.74 19.72 -20.50
N SER A 102 5.89 20.37 -20.35
CA SER A 102 6.97 20.38 -21.33
C SER A 102 7.61 19.00 -21.40
N ASP A 103 8.00 18.54 -22.60
CA ASP A 103 8.66 17.25 -22.78
C ASP A 103 9.91 17.08 -21.90
N ALA A 104 10.67 18.15 -21.68
CA ALA A 104 11.84 18.12 -20.79
C ALA A 104 11.44 17.93 -19.32
N GLN A 105 10.37 18.61 -18.88
CA GLN A 105 9.84 18.46 -17.52
C GLN A 105 9.22 17.06 -17.31
N ILE A 106 8.48 16.56 -18.30
CA ILE A 106 7.90 15.20 -18.27
C ILE A 106 9.00 14.17 -18.16
N LYS A 107 10.06 14.26 -18.98
CA LYS A 107 11.20 13.33 -18.92
C LYS A 107 11.87 13.34 -17.54
N ALA A 108 12.14 14.52 -17.00
CA ALA A 108 12.76 14.67 -15.69
C ALA A 108 11.85 14.14 -14.57
N ALA A 109 10.56 14.48 -14.60
CA ALA A 109 9.57 14.00 -13.64
C ALA A 109 9.45 12.47 -13.68
N LEU A 110 9.38 11.86 -14.87
CA LEU A 110 9.34 10.40 -15.01
C LEU A 110 10.59 9.74 -14.43
N HIS A 111 11.78 10.28 -14.67
CA HIS A 111 13.01 9.71 -14.15
C HIS A 111 13.05 9.75 -12.61
N VAL A 112 12.71 10.90 -12.02
CA VAL A 112 12.68 11.08 -10.56
C VAL A 112 11.61 10.22 -9.92
N VAL A 113 10.38 10.25 -10.43
CA VAL A 113 9.25 9.49 -9.87
C VAL A 113 9.45 8.00 -10.05
N ASN A 114 10.03 7.54 -11.16
CA ASN A 114 10.37 6.12 -11.31
C ASN A 114 11.42 5.71 -10.30
N LEU A 115 12.50 6.48 -10.13
CA LEU A 115 13.54 6.14 -9.15
C LEU A 115 12.97 6.08 -7.72
N ASP A 116 12.12 7.04 -7.36
CA ASP A 116 11.47 7.10 -6.05
C ASP A 116 10.48 5.93 -5.85
N THR A 117 9.67 5.63 -6.85
CA THR A 117 8.70 4.52 -6.81
C THR A 117 9.41 3.16 -6.76
N PHE A 118 10.41 2.93 -7.61
CA PHE A 118 11.19 1.69 -7.58
C PHE A 118 11.96 1.54 -6.27
N GLY A 119 12.60 2.60 -5.78
CA GLY A 119 13.34 2.59 -4.51
C GLY A 119 12.43 2.27 -3.32
N SER A 120 11.29 2.95 -3.22
CA SER A 120 10.33 2.74 -2.13
C SER A 120 9.65 1.36 -2.18
N LEU A 121 9.24 0.88 -3.36
CA LEU A 121 8.67 -0.47 -3.50
C LEU A 121 9.70 -1.56 -3.25
N ALA A 122 10.96 -1.40 -3.68
CA ALA A 122 12.02 -2.35 -3.39
C ALA A 122 12.31 -2.42 -1.88
N PHE A 123 12.34 -1.28 -1.20
CA PHE A 123 12.49 -1.23 0.25
C PHE A 123 11.31 -1.92 0.98
N ALA A 124 10.08 -1.64 0.56
CA ALA A 124 8.89 -2.31 1.09
C ALA A 124 8.90 -3.83 0.83
N PHE A 125 9.34 -4.25 -0.35
CA PHE A 125 9.51 -5.66 -0.70
C PHE A 125 10.50 -6.36 0.25
N VAL A 126 11.67 -5.75 0.51
CA VAL A 126 12.67 -6.31 1.44
C VAL A 126 12.09 -6.46 2.84
N ILE A 127 11.36 -5.47 3.35
CA ILE A 127 10.73 -5.55 4.68
C ILE A 127 9.66 -6.65 4.71
N ASN A 128 8.78 -6.71 3.71
CA ASN A 128 7.72 -7.72 3.65
C ASN A 128 8.29 -9.14 3.53
N ALA A 129 9.33 -9.32 2.72
CA ALA A 129 10.04 -10.59 2.59
C ALA A 129 10.74 -10.97 3.91
N ALA A 130 11.40 -10.02 4.57
CA ALA A 130 12.05 -10.25 5.86
C ALA A 130 11.03 -10.65 6.93
N LEU A 131 9.89 -9.96 7.01
CA LEU A 131 8.82 -10.28 7.95
C LEU A 131 8.27 -11.69 7.71
N LEU A 132 8.04 -12.06 6.45
CA LEU A 132 7.53 -13.39 6.10
C LEU A 132 8.54 -14.50 6.42
N ILE A 133 9.82 -14.32 6.05
CA ILE A 133 10.86 -15.33 6.28
C ILE A 133 11.17 -15.47 7.78
N VAL A 134 11.25 -14.36 8.53
CA VAL A 134 11.45 -14.39 9.98
C VAL A 134 10.27 -15.07 10.68
N ALA A 135 9.04 -14.76 10.28
CA ALA A 135 7.86 -15.43 10.84
C ALA A 135 7.91 -16.95 10.58
N ALA A 136 8.30 -17.38 9.38
CA ALA A 136 8.49 -18.80 9.07
C ALA A 136 9.64 -19.43 9.90
N ALA A 137 10.80 -18.77 9.97
CA ALA A 137 11.97 -19.31 10.67
C ALA A 137 11.81 -19.35 12.19
N VAL A 138 11.09 -18.38 12.78
CA VAL A 138 10.96 -18.24 14.24
C VAL A 138 9.68 -18.88 14.76
N PHE A 139 8.52 -18.62 14.15
CA PHE A 139 7.25 -19.12 14.67
C PHE A 139 6.90 -20.51 14.12
N TYR A 140 7.03 -20.71 12.81
CA TYR A 140 6.66 -21.98 12.19
C TYR A 140 7.63 -23.12 12.59
N ALA A 141 8.94 -22.85 12.62
CA ALA A 141 9.94 -23.82 13.05
C ALA A 141 9.83 -24.20 14.54
N SER A 142 9.40 -23.26 15.39
CA SER A 142 9.23 -23.47 16.84
C SER A 142 7.88 -24.11 17.20
N GLY A 143 7.10 -24.59 16.22
CA GLY A 143 5.79 -25.22 16.43
C GLY A 143 4.66 -24.25 16.80
N HIS A 144 4.92 -22.94 16.84
CA HIS A 144 3.92 -21.91 17.14
C HIS A 144 3.16 -21.57 15.86
N ARG A 145 2.18 -22.41 15.50
CA ARG A 145 1.37 -22.26 14.29
C ARG A 145 0.15 -21.34 14.46
N ASP A 146 -0.20 -20.98 15.69
CA ASP A 146 -1.33 -20.09 16.03
C ASP A 146 -0.96 -18.61 16.12
N VAL A 147 0.02 -18.15 15.32
CA VAL A 147 0.34 -16.72 15.22
C VAL A 147 -0.68 -16.05 14.31
N THR A 148 -1.81 -15.69 14.89
CA THR A 148 -2.93 -15.08 14.17
C THR A 148 -3.13 -13.61 14.51
N ASP A 149 -2.34 -13.03 15.43
CA ASP A 149 -2.50 -11.64 15.83
C ASP A 149 -1.32 -10.77 15.37
N LEU A 150 -1.63 -9.57 14.88
CA LEU A 150 -0.66 -8.51 14.63
C LEU A 150 0.13 -8.18 15.91
N ALA A 151 -0.50 -8.36 17.06
CA ALA A 151 0.14 -8.20 18.35
C ALA A 151 1.35 -9.12 18.52
N ASP A 152 1.39 -10.32 17.94
CA ASP A 152 2.53 -11.23 18.13
C ASP A 152 3.79 -10.81 17.36
N ALA A 153 3.66 -9.93 16.37
CA ALA A 153 4.78 -9.46 15.56
C ALA A 153 5.84 -8.67 16.38
N HIS A 154 5.46 -8.03 17.50
CA HIS A 154 6.46 -7.36 18.36
C HIS A 154 7.41 -8.36 19.04
N ARG A 155 6.98 -9.62 19.22
CA ARG A 155 7.84 -10.67 19.81
C ARG A 155 9.00 -11.01 18.91
N LEU A 156 8.82 -10.85 17.59
CA LEU A 156 9.91 -11.01 16.65
C LEU A 156 11.01 -10.03 17.05
N ILE A 157 10.78 -8.72 17.10
CA ILE A 157 11.84 -7.73 17.40
C ILE A 157 12.40 -7.76 18.84
N ALA A 158 11.77 -8.46 19.80
CA ALA A 158 12.16 -8.49 21.21
C ALA A 158 13.62 -8.88 21.52
N PRO A 159 14.24 -9.86 20.85
CA PRO A 159 15.66 -10.20 21.03
C PRO A 159 16.64 -9.07 20.68
N LEU A 160 16.26 -8.09 19.85
CA LEU A 160 17.15 -7.00 19.43
C LEU A 160 17.07 -5.78 20.35
N VAL A 161 15.87 -5.41 20.78
CA VAL A 161 15.63 -4.16 21.53
C VAL A 161 15.24 -4.40 22.98
N GLY A 162 15.05 -5.67 23.38
CA GLY A 162 14.52 -6.06 24.67
C GLY A 162 12.99 -6.03 24.70
N SER A 163 12.39 -6.96 25.45
CA SER A 163 10.94 -7.21 25.44
C SER A 163 10.09 -5.97 25.78
N ARG A 164 10.56 -5.12 26.70
CA ARG A 164 9.88 -3.88 27.09
C ARG A 164 9.83 -2.86 25.94
N TRP A 165 10.94 -2.66 25.24
CA TRP A 165 11.03 -1.68 24.17
C TRP A 165 10.40 -2.16 22.88
N ALA A 166 10.44 -3.47 22.60
CA ALA A 166 9.80 -4.07 21.43
C ALA A 166 8.32 -3.72 21.34
N GLY A 167 7.55 -3.92 22.42
CA GLY A 167 6.13 -3.58 22.44
C GLY A 167 5.88 -2.09 22.23
N ILE A 168 6.65 -1.21 22.90
CA ILE A 168 6.48 0.25 22.79
C ILE A 168 6.80 0.74 21.37
N LEU A 169 7.93 0.31 20.82
CA LEU A 169 8.37 0.70 19.48
C LEU A 169 7.40 0.21 18.41
N PHE A 170 6.97 -1.05 18.50
CA PHE A 170 6.02 -1.62 17.56
C PHE A 170 4.65 -0.93 17.64
N ALA A 171 4.10 -0.73 18.85
CA ALA A 171 2.83 -0.05 19.04
C ALA A 171 2.89 1.41 18.56
N THR A 172 3.97 2.13 18.85
CA THR A 172 4.17 3.52 18.40
C THR A 172 4.29 3.57 16.87
N ALA A 173 5.04 2.64 16.27
CA ALA A 173 5.19 2.54 14.82
C ALA A 173 3.85 2.22 14.14
N LEU A 174 3.06 1.31 14.71
CA LEU A 174 1.74 0.95 14.21
C LEU A 174 0.76 2.13 14.28
N LEU A 175 0.75 2.85 15.41
CA LEU A 175 -0.06 4.06 15.57
C LEU A 175 0.35 5.14 14.55
N ALA A 176 1.66 5.38 14.40
CA ALA A 176 2.22 6.32 13.45
C ALA A 176 1.85 5.96 11.99
N CYS A 177 1.90 4.67 11.63
CA CYS A 177 1.48 4.16 10.33
C CYS A 177 -0.01 4.44 10.07
N GLY A 178 -0.88 4.16 11.06
CA GLY A 178 -2.32 4.43 10.94
C GLY A 178 -2.66 5.92 10.78
N LEU A 179 -1.93 6.80 11.46
CA LEU A 179 -2.06 8.25 11.30
C LEU A 179 -1.61 8.70 9.90
N SER A 180 -0.47 8.19 9.42
CA SER A 180 0.04 8.47 8.07
C SER A 180 -0.93 7.99 6.97
N ALA A 181 -1.42 6.75 7.08
CA ALA A 181 -2.39 6.17 6.15
C ALA A 181 -3.70 6.98 6.08
N THR A 182 -4.12 7.60 7.18
CA THR A 182 -5.29 8.50 7.19
C THR A 182 -5.06 9.71 6.27
N VAL A 183 -3.88 10.32 6.31
CA VAL A 183 -3.56 11.48 5.46
C VAL A 183 -3.61 11.08 3.98
N THR A 184 -2.89 10.02 3.62
CA THR A 184 -2.86 9.48 2.25
C THR A 184 -4.26 9.09 1.77
N GLY A 185 -5.04 8.41 2.61
CA GLY A 185 -6.42 8.03 2.30
C GLY A 185 -7.34 9.22 2.05
N THR A 186 -7.21 10.31 2.82
CA THR A 186 -8.02 11.53 2.59
C THR A 186 -7.62 12.28 1.32
N LEU A 187 -6.36 12.19 0.89
CA LEU A 187 -5.88 12.76 -0.38
C LEU A 187 -6.34 11.91 -1.56
N ALA A 188 -6.17 10.59 -1.50
CA ALA A 188 -6.64 9.68 -2.54
C ALA A 188 -8.17 9.75 -2.69
N GLY A 189 -8.89 9.79 -1.57
CA GLY A 189 -10.34 10.01 -1.55
C GLY A 189 -10.74 11.34 -2.20
N GLN A 190 -9.93 12.39 -2.07
CA GLN A 190 -10.16 13.64 -2.81
C GLN A 190 -10.11 13.42 -4.32
N THR A 191 -9.03 12.82 -4.79
CA THR A 191 -8.78 12.59 -6.21
C THR A 191 -9.92 11.76 -6.82
N VAL A 192 -10.34 10.71 -6.12
CA VAL A 192 -11.43 9.83 -6.61
C VAL A 192 -12.77 10.54 -6.56
N MET A 193 -13.12 11.21 -5.45
CA MET A 193 -14.43 11.88 -5.31
C MET A 193 -14.59 13.07 -6.26
N GLU A 194 -13.55 13.88 -6.46
CA GLU A 194 -13.58 15.02 -7.37
C GLU A 194 -13.49 14.59 -8.84
N GLY A 195 -12.75 13.52 -9.13
CA GLY A 195 -12.60 12.98 -10.48
C GLY A 195 -13.82 12.21 -10.97
N PHE A 196 -14.25 11.19 -10.23
CA PHE A 196 -15.34 10.29 -10.65
C PHE A 196 -16.73 10.79 -10.24
N LEU A 197 -16.90 11.20 -8.97
CA LEU A 197 -18.21 11.61 -8.44
C LEU A 197 -18.48 13.11 -8.61
N ARG A 198 -17.48 13.89 -9.04
CA ARG A 198 -17.51 15.36 -9.11
C ARG A 198 -17.99 16.02 -7.81
N LEU A 199 -17.79 15.35 -6.67
CA LEU A 199 -18.24 15.78 -5.36
C LEU A 199 -17.11 16.52 -4.64
N ARG A 200 -17.33 17.79 -4.30
CA ARG A 200 -16.36 18.62 -3.57
C ARG A 200 -16.76 18.76 -2.11
N LEU A 201 -16.14 17.95 -1.26
CA LEU A 201 -16.30 18.03 0.20
C LEU A 201 -15.06 18.67 0.84
N PRO A 202 -15.23 19.51 1.88
CA PRO A 202 -14.10 19.97 2.67
C PRO A 202 -13.39 18.80 3.38
N ARG A 203 -12.07 18.93 3.56
CA ARG A 203 -11.17 17.85 4.05
C ARG A 203 -11.69 17.16 5.32
N TRP A 204 -12.19 17.93 6.29
CA TRP A 204 -12.67 17.39 7.56
C TRP A 204 -13.94 16.55 7.41
N LYS A 205 -14.91 16.98 6.57
CA LYS A 205 -16.13 16.21 6.31
C LYS A 205 -15.81 14.90 5.61
N ARG A 206 -14.89 14.94 4.63
CA ARG A 206 -14.44 13.73 3.93
C ARG A 206 -13.72 12.77 4.88
N ALA A 207 -12.82 13.27 5.72
CA ALA A 207 -12.11 12.45 6.70
C ALA A 207 -13.06 11.82 7.73
N LEU A 208 -14.04 12.59 8.21
CA LEU A 208 -15.05 12.08 9.14
C LEU A 208 -15.93 11.01 8.50
N LEU A 209 -16.41 11.26 7.28
CA LEU A 209 -17.26 10.31 6.54
C LEU A 209 -16.52 8.99 6.28
N THR A 210 -15.31 9.07 5.71
CA THR A 210 -14.51 7.86 5.40
C THR A 210 -14.10 7.10 6.67
N ARG A 211 -13.79 7.80 7.77
CA ARG A 211 -13.52 7.15 9.06
C ARG A 211 -14.75 6.55 9.70
N ALA A 212 -15.91 7.21 9.67
CA ALA A 212 -17.14 6.66 10.20
C ALA A 212 -17.53 5.36 9.47
N LEU A 213 -17.38 5.35 8.15
CA LEU A 213 -17.65 4.16 7.32
C LEU A 213 -16.62 3.04 7.51
N ALA A 214 -15.37 3.35 7.90
CA ALA A 214 -14.35 2.34 8.17
C ALA A 214 -14.43 1.79 9.60
N ILE A 215 -14.56 2.68 10.59
CA ILE A 215 -14.56 2.34 12.02
C ILE A 215 -15.89 1.72 12.43
N GLY A 216 -17.01 2.16 11.87
CA GLY A 216 -18.35 1.65 12.20
C GLY A 216 -18.46 0.13 12.04
N PRO A 217 -18.20 -0.43 10.84
CA PRO A 217 -18.20 -1.88 10.62
C PRO A 217 -17.18 -2.62 11.49
N ALA A 218 -16.00 -2.04 11.70
CA ALA A 218 -14.96 -2.64 12.54
C ALA A 218 -15.41 -2.76 14.01
N LEU A 219 -16.01 -1.70 14.57
CA LEU A 219 -16.53 -1.72 15.94
C LEU A 219 -17.69 -2.70 16.10
N LEU A 220 -18.59 -2.76 15.11
CA LEU A 220 -19.68 -3.74 15.11
C LEU A 220 -19.14 -5.17 15.06
N ALA A 221 -18.17 -5.45 14.19
CA ALA A 221 -17.56 -6.77 14.09
C ALA A 221 -16.86 -7.18 15.40
N VAL A 222 -16.12 -6.28 16.04
CA VAL A 222 -15.48 -6.56 17.34
C VAL A 222 -16.53 -6.78 18.44
N GLY A 223 -17.61 -5.99 18.44
CA GLY A 223 -18.70 -6.14 19.41
C GLY A 223 -19.44 -7.47 19.31
N VAL A 224 -19.58 -8.03 18.10
CA VAL A 224 -20.31 -9.28 17.85
C VAL A 224 -19.41 -10.52 17.88
N PHE A 225 -18.20 -10.44 17.30
CA PHE A 225 -17.31 -11.58 17.07
C PHE A 225 -16.05 -11.59 17.97
N GLY A 226 -15.90 -10.61 18.86
CA GLY A 226 -14.75 -10.51 19.77
C GLY A 226 -13.43 -10.11 19.08
N GLN A 227 -12.30 -10.29 19.77
CA GLN A 227 -10.98 -9.83 19.30
C GLN A 227 -10.51 -10.52 18.01
N HIS A 228 -10.80 -11.82 17.84
CA HIS A 228 -10.41 -12.58 16.65
C HIS A 228 -11.09 -12.11 15.35
N GLY A 229 -12.30 -11.53 15.46
CA GLY A 229 -13.01 -10.94 14.32
C GLY A 229 -12.28 -9.74 13.71
N SER A 230 -11.48 -9.03 14.52
CA SER A 230 -10.71 -7.86 14.05
C SER A 230 -9.66 -8.25 13.00
N ASN A 231 -8.84 -9.27 13.27
CA ASN A 231 -7.78 -9.63 12.33
C ASN A 231 -8.33 -10.26 11.04
N GLN A 232 -9.36 -11.10 11.14
CA GLN A 232 -10.03 -11.63 9.96
C GLN A 232 -10.64 -10.51 9.10
N LEU A 233 -11.23 -9.49 9.72
CA LEU A 233 -11.74 -8.32 9.02
C LEU A 233 -10.61 -7.50 8.37
N LEU A 234 -9.45 -7.38 9.04
CA LEU A 234 -8.27 -6.71 8.48
C LEU A 234 -7.78 -7.43 7.22
N VAL A 235 -7.62 -8.76 7.26
CA VAL A 235 -7.20 -9.55 6.09
C VAL A 235 -8.26 -9.52 5.00
N ALA A 236 -9.54 -9.66 5.35
CA ALA A 236 -10.65 -9.57 4.41
C ALA A 236 -10.69 -8.22 3.69
N SER A 237 -10.40 -7.13 4.40
CA SER A 237 -10.31 -5.80 3.79
C SER A 237 -9.21 -5.73 2.73
N GLN A 238 -8.07 -6.41 2.92
CA GLN A 238 -7.00 -6.48 1.92
C GLN A 238 -7.40 -7.33 0.71
N VAL A 239 -8.13 -8.43 0.94
CA VAL A 239 -8.67 -9.25 -0.16
C VAL A 239 -9.66 -8.46 -1.00
N VAL A 240 -10.52 -7.65 -0.38
CA VAL A 240 -11.44 -6.75 -1.10
C VAL A 240 -10.66 -5.72 -1.94
N LEU A 241 -9.55 -5.18 -1.43
CA LEU A 241 -8.67 -4.30 -2.22
C LEU A 241 -8.07 -5.03 -3.43
N SER A 242 -7.67 -6.30 -3.28
CA SER A 242 -7.22 -7.12 -4.40
C SER A 242 -8.31 -7.30 -5.45
N LEU A 243 -9.56 -7.58 -5.05
CA LEU A 243 -10.70 -7.71 -5.96
C LEU A 243 -10.99 -6.40 -6.72
N GLN A 244 -10.75 -5.24 -6.10
CA GLN A 244 -10.92 -3.94 -6.73
C GLN A 244 -9.79 -3.59 -7.72
N LEU A 245 -8.60 -4.15 -7.54
CA LEU A 245 -7.40 -3.79 -8.29
C LEU A 245 -7.55 -3.90 -9.81
N PRO A 246 -8.12 -4.98 -10.40
CA PRO A 246 -8.34 -5.07 -11.85
C PRO A 246 -9.14 -3.88 -12.42
N LEU A 247 -10.12 -3.37 -11.67
CA LEU A 247 -10.96 -2.25 -12.10
C LEU A 247 -10.19 -0.93 -12.20
N ALA A 248 -9.07 -0.80 -11.48
CA ALA A 248 -8.19 0.36 -11.56
C ALA A 248 -7.06 0.16 -12.59
N VAL A 249 -6.44 -1.02 -12.60
CA VAL A 249 -5.26 -1.30 -13.43
C VAL A 249 -5.61 -1.46 -14.92
N VAL A 250 -6.72 -2.12 -15.26
CA VAL A 250 -7.09 -2.32 -16.67
C VAL A 250 -7.33 -0.97 -17.39
N PRO A 251 -8.13 -0.03 -16.84
CA PRO A 251 -8.27 1.30 -17.44
C PRO A 251 -6.94 2.06 -17.48
N LEU A 252 -6.11 1.96 -16.43
CA LEU A 252 -4.82 2.62 -16.38
C LEU A 252 -3.89 2.17 -17.53
N ILE A 253 -3.76 0.87 -17.74
CA ILE A 253 -2.95 0.31 -18.83
C ILE A 253 -3.50 0.78 -20.17
N ARG A 254 -4.82 0.75 -20.35
CA ARG A 254 -5.46 1.20 -21.60
C ARG A 254 -5.14 2.66 -21.89
N CYS A 255 -5.34 3.55 -20.91
CA CYS A 255 -5.02 4.97 -21.02
C CYS A 255 -3.53 5.24 -21.26
N ALA A 256 -2.64 4.48 -20.62
CA ALA A 256 -1.19 4.61 -20.79
C ALA A 256 -0.70 4.11 -22.16
N SER A 257 -1.43 3.19 -22.78
CA SER A 257 -1.16 2.68 -24.12
C SER A 257 -1.83 3.47 -25.25
N ASP A 258 -2.72 4.40 -24.93
CA ASP A 258 -3.47 5.16 -25.93
C ASP A 258 -2.62 6.31 -26.50
N ALA A 259 -2.41 6.29 -27.82
CA ALA A 259 -1.64 7.32 -28.52
C ALA A 259 -2.35 8.70 -28.54
N ALA A 260 -3.69 8.73 -28.48
CA ALA A 260 -4.45 9.98 -28.43
C ALA A 260 -4.27 10.70 -27.08
N LEU A 261 -4.16 9.93 -25.99
CA LEU A 261 -3.96 10.47 -24.64
C LEU A 261 -2.48 10.77 -24.34
N MET A 262 -1.58 9.82 -24.63
CA MET A 262 -0.17 9.90 -24.23
C MET A 262 0.75 10.52 -25.27
N ARG A 263 0.28 10.71 -26.52
CA ARG A 263 1.07 11.28 -27.63
C ARG A 263 2.42 10.55 -27.77
N GLY A 264 3.54 11.29 -27.72
CA GLY A 264 4.91 10.75 -27.81
C GLY A 264 5.38 9.96 -26.58
N TRP A 265 4.63 9.98 -25.47
CA TRP A 265 4.97 9.33 -24.21
C TRP A 265 4.19 8.02 -23.96
N ARG A 266 3.59 7.44 -25.02
CA ARG A 266 2.86 6.18 -24.95
C ARG A 266 3.74 5.05 -24.41
N VAL A 267 3.20 4.25 -23.49
CA VAL A 267 3.86 3.02 -23.04
C VAL A 267 3.79 1.95 -24.13
N HIS A 268 4.94 1.47 -24.59
CA HIS A 268 5.05 0.43 -25.62
C HIS A 268 6.20 -0.55 -25.32
N GLY A 269 6.18 -1.72 -25.98
CA GLY A 269 7.22 -2.74 -25.84
C GLY A 269 7.13 -3.53 -24.54
N VAL A 270 8.29 -3.78 -23.92
CA VAL A 270 8.41 -4.64 -22.72
C VAL A 270 7.52 -4.18 -21.54
N PRO A 271 7.49 -2.88 -21.15
CA PRO A 271 6.67 -2.45 -20.02
C PRO A 271 5.17 -2.65 -20.24
N LEU A 272 4.69 -2.55 -21.48
CA LEU A 272 3.28 -2.78 -21.82
C LEU A 272 2.93 -4.27 -21.67
N VAL A 273 3.79 -5.15 -22.18
CA VAL A 273 3.60 -6.61 -22.06
C VAL A 273 3.63 -7.02 -20.58
N LEU A 274 4.61 -6.53 -19.82
CA LEU A 274 4.69 -6.80 -18.38
C LEU A 274 3.45 -6.31 -17.63
N SER A 275 2.94 -5.11 -17.95
CA SER A 275 1.73 -4.57 -17.31
C SER A 275 0.51 -5.43 -17.56
N TRP A 276 0.30 -5.90 -18.81
CA TRP A 276 -0.79 -6.80 -19.15
C TRP A 276 -0.64 -8.18 -18.52
N LEU A 277 0.59 -8.72 -18.45
CA LEU A 277 0.86 -9.99 -17.75
C LEU A 277 0.54 -9.87 -16.25
N SER A 278 0.96 -8.78 -15.59
CA SER A 278 0.62 -8.54 -14.18
C SER A 278 -0.88 -8.41 -13.98
N ALA A 279 -1.58 -7.67 -14.85
CA ALA A 279 -3.04 -7.53 -14.80
C ALA A 279 -3.75 -8.88 -14.98
N ALA A 280 -3.32 -9.69 -15.96
CA ALA A 280 -3.85 -11.03 -16.20
C ALA A 280 -3.63 -11.95 -14.99
N CYS A 281 -2.45 -11.91 -14.37
CA CYS A 281 -2.12 -12.67 -13.18
C CYS A 281 -3.04 -12.30 -12.01
N ILE A 282 -3.27 -11.01 -11.78
CA ILE A 282 -4.15 -10.53 -10.69
C ILE A 282 -5.62 -10.91 -10.97
N ILE A 283 -6.07 -10.80 -12.22
CA ILE A 283 -7.43 -11.22 -12.61
C ILE A 283 -7.60 -12.72 -12.40
N ALA A 284 -6.62 -13.54 -12.81
CA ALA A 284 -6.65 -14.98 -12.62
C ALA A 284 -6.67 -15.37 -11.12
N LEU A 285 -5.83 -14.71 -10.30
CA LEU A 285 -5.79 -14.90 -8.85
C LEU A 285 -7.14 -14.60 -8.19
N ASN A 286 -7.72 -13.44 -8.51
CA ASN A 286 -9.01 -13.02 -7.98
C ASN A 286 -10.15 -13.91 -8.50
N GLY A 287 -10.09 -14.34 -9.75
CA GLY A 287 -11.05 -15.28 -10.34
C GLY A 287 -11.01 -16.64 -9.65
N ALA A 288 -9.82 -17.17 -9.38
CA ALA A 288 -9.65 -18.41 -8.63
C ALA A 288 -10.16 -18.28 -7.18
N LEU A 289 -9.91 -17.13 -6.54
CA LEU A 289 -10.41 -16.85 -5.18
C LEU A 289 -11.94 -16.80 -5.15
N MET A 290 -12.56 -16.12 -6.11
CA MET A 290 -14.02 -16.08 -6.25
C MET A 290 -14.62 -17.46 -6.53
N TRP A 291 -13.98 -18.23 -7.41
CA TRP A 291 -14.40 -19.60 -7.72
C TRP A 291 -14.36 -20.48 -6.47
N GLN A 292 -13.24 -20.46 -5.73
CA GLN A 292 -13.13 -21.23 -4.50
C GLN A 292 -14.20 -20.84 -3.49
N LEU A 293 -14.37 -19.54 -3.22
CA LEU A 293 -15.41 -19.04 -2.31
C LEU A 293 -16.82 -19.51 -2.71
N ALA A 294 -17.12 -19.53 -4.00
CA ALA A 294 -18.41 -19.99 -4.52
C ALA A 294 -18.60 -21.51 -4.42
N THR A 295 -17.52 -22.30 -4.51
CA THR A 295 -17.57 -23.77 -4.38
C THR A 295 -17.44 -24.28 -2.94
N SER A 296 -16.91 -23.46 -2.04
CA SER A 296 -16.76 -23.76 -0.61
C SER A 296 -17.93 -23.29 0.25
N ALA A 297 -18.91 -22.60 -0.36
CA ALA A 297 -20.19 -22.22 0.24
C ALA A 297 -21.27 -23.25 -0.09
#